data_AF-M3A3I9-F1
#
_entry.id   AF-M3A3I9-F1
#
_cell.length_a   1.000
_cell.length_b   1.000
_cell.length_c   1.000
_cell.angle_alpha   90.00
_cell.angle_beta   90.00
_cell.angle_gamma   90.00
#
_symmetry.space_group_name_H-M   'P 1'
#
loop_
_entity.id
_entity.type
_entity.pdbx_description
1 polymer ?
#
loop_
_entity_poly.entity_id
_entity_poly.type
_entity_poly.pdbx_seq_one_letter_code
_entity_poly.pdbx_strand_id
1 'polypeptide(L)'
;LYANHLAEPLAALIVSLAGAYSHILAAATTGGKNVAPRVAALLDVAQVSEITGVVSPDTFIRPIYAGNALATVQSRDATKV
;
A
#
# COMPACT_ATOMS: atom_id res chain seq x y z
N LEU A 1 -3.79 1.29 -23.01
CA LEU A 1 -4.55 1.33 -21.74
C LEU A 1 -3.75 1.91 -20.57
N TYR A 2 -2.48 1.51 -20.37
CA TYR A 2 -1.75 1.83 -19.12
C TYR A 2 -0.78 3.03 -19.18
N ALA A 3 -0.64 3.72 -20.31
CA ALA A 3 0.42 4.73 -20.53
C ALA A 3 0.49 5.87 -19.51
N ASN A 4 -0.63 6.19 -18.84
CA ASN A 4 -0.72 7.26 -17.85
C ASN A 4 -0.94 6.76 -16.41
N HIS A 5 -0.88 5.44 -16.19
CA HIS A 5 -1.13 4.82 -14.88
C HIS A 5 -2.41 5.31 -14.20
N LEU A 6 -3.51 5.41 -14.97
CA LEU A 6 -4.82 5.75 -14.43
C LEU A 6 -5.20 4.73 -13.34
N ALA A 7 -5.76 5.23 -12.24
CA ALA A 7 -5.96 4.45 -11.02
C ALA A 7 -6.86 3.23 -11.26
N GLU A 8 -7.91 3.39 -12.07
CA GLU A 8 -8.92 2.38 -12.33
C GLU A 8 -8.38 1.16 -13.08
N PRO A 9 -7.79 1.30 -14.29
CA PRO A 9 -7.27 0.15 -15.02
C PRO A 9 -6.03 -0.46 -14.37
N LEU A 10 -5.18 0.36 -13.74
CA LEU A 10 -3.97 -0.14 -13.09
C LEU A 10 -4.29 -0.91 -11.81
N ALA A 11 -5.20 -0.41 -10.96
CA ALA A 11 -5.61 -1.14 -9.77
C ALA A 11 -6.29 -2.46 -10.12
N ALA A 12 -7.15 -2.49 -11.16
CA ALA A 12 -7.79 -3.73 -11.62
C ALA A 12 -6.76 -4.77 -12.06
N LEU A 13 -5.70 -4.35 -12.78
CA LEU A 13 -4.60 -5.23 -13.16
C LEU A 13 -3.80 -5.74 -11.95
N ILE A 14 -3.51 -4.87 -10.96
CA ILE A 14 -2.78 -5.29 -9.76
C ILE A 14 -3.59 -6.32 -8.97
N VAL A 15 -4.89 -6.08 -8.79
CA VAL A 15 -5.80 -6.98 -8.06
C VAL A 15 -5.90 -8.34 -8.75
N SER A 16 -5.91 -8.40 -10.09
CA SER A 16 -5.95 -9.69 -10.80
C SER A 16 -4.69 -10.53 -10.62
N LEU A 17 -3.57 -9.92 -10.21
CA LEU A 17 -2.29 -10.59 -9.91
C LEU A 17 -2.06 -10.81 -8.41
N ALA A 18 -2.82 -10.15 -7.54
CA ALA A 18 -2.56 -10.05 -6.10
C ALA A 18 -2.57 -11.40 -5.36
N GLY A 19 -3.34 -12.40 -5.84
CA GLY A 19 -3.54 -13.68 -5.14
C GLY A 19 -2.26 -14.50 -4.91
N ALA A 20 -1.19 -14.23 -5.65
CA ALA A 20 0.11 -14.89 -5.48
C ALA A 20 1.05 -14.18 -4.48
N TYR A 21 0.65 -13.02 -3.94
CA TYR A 21 1.52 -12.14 -3.17
C TYR A 21 0.93 -11.83 -1.79
N SER A 22 1.80 -11.85 -0.77
CA SER A 22 1.45 -11.39 0.59
C SER A 22 1.70 -9.89 0.80
N HIS A 23 2.45 -9.24 -0.10
CA HIS A 23 2.83 -7.84 -0.01
C HIS A 23 2.73 -7.17 -1.39
N ILE A 24 2.09 -6.01 -1.45
CA ILE A 24 1.98 -5.18 -2.64
C ILE A 24 2.51 -3.80 -2.26
N LEU A 25 3.65 -3.40 -2.80
CA LEU A 25 4.34 -2.17 -2.41
C LEU A 25 4.38 -1.19 -3.59
N ALA A 26 4.23 0.09 -3.28
CA ALA A 26 4.47 1.19 -4.21
C ALA A 26 5.25 2.29 -3.51
N ALA A 27 6.11 2.99 -4.26
CA ALA A 27 6.74 4.21 -3.76
C ALA A 27 5.67 5.27 -3.48
N ALA A 28 5.86 6.07 -2.42
CA ALA A 28 4.97 7.14 -1.97
C ALA A 28 4.95 8.38 -2.89
N THR A 29 4.98 8.16 -4.21
CA THR A 29 4.83 9.18 -5.26
C THR A 29 3.36 9.54 -5.48
N THR A 30 3.09 10.56 -6.29
CA THR A 30 1.72 10.91 -6.70
C THR A 30 0.98 9.73 -7.33
N GLY A 31 1.66 8.95 -8.19
CA GLY A 31 1.08 7.75 -8.81
C GLY A 31 0.80 6.64 -7.80
N GLY A 32 1.76 6.33 -6.92
CA GLY A 32 1.58 5.30 -5.89
C GLY A 32 0.44 5.64 -4.93
N LYS A 33 0.37 6.89 -4.47
CA LYS A 33 -0.70 7.39 -3.59
C LYS A 33 -2.07 7.44 -4.25
N ASN A 34 -2.11 7.52 -5.59
CA ASN A 34 -3.36 7.47 -6.34
C ASN A 34 -3.88 6.02 -6.50
N VAL A 35 -2.98 5.06 -6.73
CA VAL A 35 -3.34 3.67 -7.08
C VAL A 35 -3.45 2.77 -5.84
N ALA A 36 -2.49 2.84 -4.91
CA ALA A 36 -2.38 1.88 -3.81
C ALA A 36 -3.59 1.85 -2.87
N PRO A 37 -4.19 3.00 -2.45
CA PRO A 37 -5.41 2.98 -1.64
C PRO A 37 -6.59 2.29 -2.35
N ARG A 38 -6.68 2.40 -3.68
CA ARG A 38 -7.70 1.72 -4.48
C ARG A 38 -7.47 0.21 -4.52
N VAL A 39 -6.22 -0.24 -4.66
CA VAL A 39 -5.87 -1.67 -4.60
C VAL A 39 -6.23 -2.25 -3.23
N ALA A 40 -5.85 -1.56 -2.14
CA ALA A 40 -6.17 -1.99 -0.78
C ALA A 40 -7.68 -2.13 -0.56
N ALA A 41 -8.45 -1.12 -0.98
CA ALA A 41 -9.91 -1.15 -0.87
C ALA A 41 -10.55 -2.29 -1.67
N LEU A 42 -10.06 -2.59 -2.87
CA LEU A 42 -10.58 -3.70 -3.70
C LEU A 42 -10.24 -5.09 -3.13
N LEU A 43 -9.18 -5.18 -2.32
CA LEU A 43 -8.78 -6.41 -1.62
C LEU A 43 -9.38 -6.52 -0.20
N ASP A 44 -10.16 -5.52 0.23
CA ASP A 44 -10.72 -5.42 1.59
C ASP A 44 -9.64 -5.45 2.70
N VAL A 45 -8.56 -4.70 2.51
CA VAL A 45 -7.46 -4.56 3.49
C VAL A 45 -7.11 -3.10 3.75
N ALA A 46 -6.51 -2.83 4.91
CA ALA A 46 -6.04 -1.50 5.26
C ALA A 46 -4.67 -1.21 4.60
N GLN A 47 -4.55 -0.01 4.05
CA GLN A 47 -3.31 0.47 3.44
C GLN A 47 -2.37 1.08 4.49
N VAL A 48 -1.10 0.70 4.51
CA VAL A 48 -0.06 1.27 5.38
C VAL A 48 0.78 2.28 4.59
N SER A 49 0.38 3.55 4.62
CA SER A 49 1.05 4.64 3.87
C SER A 49 2.32 5.15 4.53
N GLU A 50 3.19 5.75 3.71
CA GLU A 50 4.40 6.47 4.12
C GLU A 50 5.33 5.65 5.03
N ILE A 51 5.46 4.34 4.81
CA ILE A 51 6.38 3.55 5.63
C ILE A 51 7.83 4.05 5.44
N THR A 52 8.52 4.22 6.56
CA THR A 52 9.95 4.60 6.60
C THR A 52 10.82 3.47 7.16
N GLY A 53 10.21 2.41 7.68
CA GLY A 53 10.92 1.23 8.16
C GLY A 53 10.03 -0.02 8.18
N VAL A 54 10.69 -1.18 8.00
CA VAL A 54 10.08 -2.50 8.12
C VAL A 54 10.72 -3.19 9.33
N VAL A 55 9.92 -3.50 10.34
CA VAL A 55 10.37 -4.18 11.57
C VAL A 55 10.24 -5.70 11.43
N SER A 56 9.12 -6.14 10.85
CA SER A 56 8.80 -7.55 10.55
C SER A 56 7.88 -7.61 9.32
N PRO A 57 7.56 -8.82 8.79
CA PRO A 57 6.64 -8.98 7.65
C PRO A 57 5.21 -8.44 7.84
N ASP A 58 4.84 -8.01 9.04
CA ASP A 58 3.54 -7.46 9.35
C ASP A 58 3.61 -6.18 10.19
N THR A 59 4.82 -5.69 10.51
CA THR A 59 5.03 -4.53 11.38
C THR A 59 5.91 -3.48 10.70
N PHE A 60 5.39 -2.26 10.62
CA PHE A 60 5.98 -1.15 9.88
C PHE A 60 6.09 0.11 10.75
N ILE A 61 7.03 0.98 10.42
CA ILE A 61 7.16 2.31 11.02
C ILE A 61 6.70 3.34 9.99
N ARG A 62 5.84 4.27 10.41
CA ARG A 62 5.41 5.39 9.57
C ARG A 62 5.39 6.71 10.35
N PRO A 63 5.70 7.85 9.71
CA PRO A 63 5.59 9.15 10.33
C PRO A 63 4.13 9.58 10.45
N ILE A 64 3.82 10.24 11.55
CA ILE A 64 2.56 10.93 11.81
C ILE A 64 2.85 12.34 12.32
N TYR A 65 1.83 13.21 12.36
CA TYR A 65 1.99 14.61 12.78
C TYR A 65 3.13 15.34 12.05
N ALA A 66 3.12 15.29 10.72
CA ALA A 66 4.15 15.87 9.86
C ALA A 66 5.59 15.40 10.18
N GLY A 67 5.74 14.17 10.68
CA GLY A 67 7.05 13.58 11.00
C GLY A 67 7.53 13.80 12.43
N ASN A 68 6.78 14.51 13.27
CA ASN A 68 7.16 14.75 14.66
C ASN A 68 7.02 13.52 15.57
N ALA A 69 6.24 12.52 15.14
CA ALA A 69 6.12 11.24 15.83
C ALA A 69 6.19 10.09 14.84
N LEU A 70 6.77 8.98 15.27
CA LEU A 70 6.84 7.73 14.51
C LEU A 70 5.91 6.71 15.16
N ALA A 71 5.00 6.17 14.35
CA ALA A 71 4.09 5.12 14.77
C ALA A 71 4.61 3.77 14.26
N THR A 72 4.76 2.82 15.17
CA THR A 72 4.92 1.40 14.84
C THR A 72 3.54 0.78 14.73
N VAL A 73 3.20 0.26 13.56
CA VAL A 73 1.89 -0.32 13.26
C VAL A 73 2.04 -1.77 12.82
N GLN A 74 1.21 -2.66 13.36
CA GLN A 74 1.14 -4.05 12.95
C GLN A 74 -0.17 -4.28 12.17
N SER A 75 -0.07 -4.75 10.92
CA SER A 75 -1.23 -5.13 10.12
C SER A 75 -1.61 -6.58 10.40
N ARG A 76 -2.91 -6.82 10.61
CA ARG A 76 -3.48 -8.16 10.76
C ARG A 76 -4.04 -8.72 9.45
N ASP A 77 -4.00 -7.91 8.39
CA ASP A 77 -4.55 -8.28 7.10
C ASP A 77 -3.67 -9.35 6.43
N ALA A 78 -4.30 -10.23 5.65
CA ALA A 78 -3.59 -11.28 4.95
C ALA A 78 -2.54 -10.70 3.98
N THR A 79 -2.94 -9.67 3.23
CA THR A 79 -2.08 -8.96 2.27
C THR A 79 -1.75 -7.56 2.78
N LYS A 80 -0.47 -7.19 2.73
CA LYS A 80 0.04 -5.88 3.19
C LYS A 80 0.14 -4.97 1.97
N VAL A 81 -0.55 -3.83 2.00
CA VAL A 81 -0.60 -2.84 0.90
C VAL A 81 -0.13 -1.48 1.35
#